data_AF-A0A650CGV1-F1
#
_entry.id   AF-A0A650CGV1-F1
#
_cell.length_a   1.000
_cell.length_b   1.000
_cell.length_c   1.000
_cell.angle_alpha   90.00
_cell.angle_beta   90.00
_cell.angle_gamma   90.00
#
_symmetry.space_group_name_H-M   'P 1'
#
loop_
_entity.id
_entity.type
_entity.pdbx_description
1 polymer ?
#
loop_
_entity_poly.entity_id
_entity_poly.type
_entity_poly.pdbx_seq_one_letter_code
_entity_poly.pdbx_strand_id
1 'polypeptide(L)' 'MSKNKPLGRKLRLARALKSNSPVPAWVIIKTNGKFRYNFHRRDWRRNDLKV' A
#
# COMPACT_ATOMS: atom_id res chain seq x y z
N MET A 1 -5.95 15.91 5.07
CA MET A 1 -6.34 14.76 5.93
C MET A 1 -7.36 15.22 6.96
N SER A 2 -8.53 14.60 7.07
CA SER A 2 -9.47 14.98 8.15
C SER A 2 -8.89 14.66 9.54
N LYS A 3 -9.03 15.59 10.48
CA LYS A 3 -8.41 15.50 11.82
C LYS A 3 -9.11 14.47 12.72
N ASN A 4 -10.44 14.50 12.74
CA ASN A 4 -11.26 13.65 13.61
C ASN A 4 -11.86 12.51 12.78
N LYS A 5 -11.30 11.30 12.92
CA LYS A 5 -11.80 10.07 12.29
C LYS A 5 -12.07 9.01 13.36
N PRO A 6 -13.12 8.19 13.22
CA PRO A 6 -13.33 7.05 14.11
C PRO A 6 -12.17 6.07 14.00
N LEU A 7 -11.91 5.33 15.08
CA LEU A 7 -10.77 4.40 15.18
C LEU A 7 -10.76 3.37 14.04
N GLY A 8 -11.90 2.77 13.73
CA GLY A 8 -12.01 1.77 12.65
C GLY A 8 -11.53 2.31 11.30
N ARG A 9 -11.91 3.55 10.96
CA ARG A 9 -11.46 4.20 9.73
C ARG A 9 -9.95 4.50 9.76
N LYS A 10 -9.43 4.95 10.91
CA LYS A 10 -7.99 5.18 11.12
C LYS A 10 -7.17 3.90 10.87
N LEU A 11 -7.61 2.76 11.41
CA LEU A 11 -6.92 1.47 11.24
C LEU A 11 -6.92 1.01 9.77
N ARG A 12 -8.05 1.15 9.06
CA ARG A 12 -8.14 0.82 7.63
C ARG A 12 -7.20 1.70 6.79
N LEU A 13 -7.16 3.00 7.07
CA LEU A 13 -6.24 3.92 6.39
C LEU A 13 -4.77 3.60 6.69
N ALA A 14 -4.44 3.25 7.95
CA ALA A 14 -3.09 2.85 8.32
C ALA A 14 -2.67 1.54 7.62
N ARG A 15 -3.57 0.55 7.54
CA ARG A 15 -3.33 -0.69 6.78
C ARG A 15 -3.10 -0.40 5.29
N ALA A 16 -3.94 0.45 4.69
CA ALA A 16 -3.80 0.83 3.30
C ALA A 16 -2.49 1.59 3.02
N LEU A 17 -1.98 2.34 4.00
CA LEU A 17 -0.67 3.00 3.90
C LEU A 17 0.46 1.96 3.92
N LYS A 18 0.42 1.02 4.87
CA LYS A 18 1.42 -0.04 5.01
C LYS A 18 1.49 -0.98 3.81
N SER A 19 0.37 -1.26 3.15
CA SER A 19 0.35 -2.11 1.95
C SER A 19 0.92 -1.41 0.71
N ASN A 20 1.06 -0.09 0.72
CA ASN A 20 1.50 0.71 -0.43
C ASN A 20 3.03 0.83 -0.53
N SER A 21 3.75 -0.27 -0.33
CA SER A 21 5.21 -0.33 -0.34
C SER A 21 5.74 -1.11 -1.55
N PRO A 22 6.98 -0.83 -1.99
CA PRO A 22 7.63 -1.61 -3.05
C PRO A 22 7.95 -3.03 -2.58
N VAL A 23 8.20 -3.92 -3.55
CA VAL A 23 8.65 -5.29 -3.28
C VAL A 23 10.07 -5.24 -2.71
N PRO A 24 10.38 -5.96 -1.62
CA PRO A 24 11.73 -5.99 -1.07
C PRO A 24 12.75 -6.58 -2.05
N ALA A 25 13.95 -6.01 -2.09
CA ALA A 25 15.00 -6.40 -3.03
C ALA A 25 15.35 -7.91 -2.96
N TRP A 26 15.41 -8.48 -1.76
CA TRP A 26 15.71 -9.89 -1.57
C TRP A 26 14.66 -10.82 -2.20
N VAL A 27 13.38 -10.39 -2.28
CA VAL A 27 12.31 -11.17 -2.93
C VAL A 27 12.51 -11.16 -4.45
N ILE A 28 12.91 -10.02 -5.01
CA ILE A 28 13.21 -9.88 -6.43
C ILE A 28 14.37 -10.81 -6.80
N ILE A 29 15.44 -10.80 -6.00
CA ILE A 29 16.60 -11.68 -6.18
C ILE A 29 16.19 -13.16 -6.07
N LYS A 30 15.45 -13.52 -5.00
CA LYS A 30 14.96 -14.90 -4.78
C LYS A 30 14.11 -15.43 -5.93
N THR A 31 13.31 -14.57 -6.56
CA THR A 31 12.39 -14.95 -7.65
C THR A 31 13.00 -14.79 -9.04
N ASN A 32 14.31 -14.52 -9.13
CA ASN A 32 15.00 -14.19 -10.39
C ASN A 32 14.29 -13.10 -11.19
N GLY A 33 13.73 -12.10 -10.49
CA GLY A 33 13.01 -11.01 -11.10
C GLY A 33 11.65 -11.37 -11.71
N LYS A 34 11.04 -12.50 -11.36
CA LYS A 34 9.65 -12.78 -11.76
C LYS A 34 8.65 -11.85 -11.06
N PHE A 35 8.91 -11.49 -9.80
CA PHE A 35 8.06 -10.58 -9.03
C PHE A 35 8.80 -9.26 -8.75
N ARG A 36 8.63 -8.27 -9.64
CA ARG A 36 9.37 -6.99 -9.59
C ARG A 36 8.60 -5.83 -8.98
N TYR A 37 7.27 -5.85 -9.07
CA TYR A 37 6.43 -4.74 -8.64
C TYR A 37 5.24 -5.20 -7.84
N ASN A 38 4.80 -4.34 -6.92
CA ASN A 38 3.59 -4.56 -6.16
C ASN A 38 2.40 -4.08 -7.00
N PHE A 39 1.63 -5.02 -7.54
CA PHE A 39 0.44 -4.76 -8.36
C PHE A 39 -0.65 -3.96 -7.63
N HIS A 40 -0.68 -4.04 -6.29
CA HIS A 40 -1.66 -3.33 -5.45
C HIS A 40 -1.14 -1.96 -4.98
N ARG A 41 0.02 -1.51 -5.48
CA ARG A 41 0.52 -0.17 -5.22
C ARG A 41 -0.42 0.86 -5.84
N ARG A 42 -0.70 1.92 -5.09
CA ARG A 42 -1.64 2.99 -5.45
C ARG A 42 -1.01 4.36 -5.27
N ASP A 43 -1.48 5.31 -6.07
CA ASP A 43 -1.18 6.72 -5.94
C ASP A 43 -2.45 7.45 -5.49
N TRP A 44 -2.34 8.29 -4.46
CA TRP A 44 -3.45 9.05 -3.91
C TRP A 44 -4.02 10.09 -4.88
N ARG A 45 -3.26 10.47 -5.92
CA ARG A 45 -3.74 11.37 -6.99
C ARG A 45 -4.47 10.64 -8.10
N ARG A 46 -4.21 9.34 -8.28
CA ARG A 46 -4.75 8.56 -9.42
C ARG A 46 -5.88 7.63 -9.02
N ASN A 47 -5.86 7.09 -7.80
CA ASN A 47 -6.83 6.11 -7.32
C ASN A 47 -7.31 6.45 -5.91
N ASP A 48 -8.62 6.62 -5.75
CA ASP A 48 -9.25 6.89 -4.46
C ASP A 48 -9.44 5.61 -3.63
N LEU A 49 -9.29 5.79 -2.32
CA LEU A 49 -9.53 4.74 -1.33
C LEU A 49 -11.02 4.67 -0.98
N LYS A 50 -11.67 3.55 -1.31
CA LYS A 50 -13.03 3.24 -0.85
C LYS A 50 -12.98 2.68 0.58
N VAL A 51 -12.87 3.56 1.59
CA VAL A 51 -12.68 3.22 3.02
C VAL A 51 -13.62 3.94 3.97
#